data_AF-A0A381QER1-F1
#
_entry.id   AF-A0A381QER1-F1
#
_cell.length_a   1.000
_cell.length_b   1.000
_cell.length_c   1.000
_cell.angle_alpha   90.00
_cell.angle_beta   90.00
_cell.angle_gamma   90.00
#
_symmetry.space_group_name_H-M   'P 1'
#
loop_
_entity.id
_entity.type
_entity.pdbx_description
1 polymer ?
#
loop_
_entity_poly.entity_id
_entity_poly.type
_entity_poly.pdbx_seq_one_letter_code
_entity_poly.pdbx_strand_id
1 'polypeptide(L)'
;MEVPILKPDLVLTDTEGNFYDLRAETDGYLSLVFFGYTNCPDVCPVHMATLAGVFDELAPEVRDAMKVIFVSTDPERDTPDRLRQWLGAYHPSFLGLRGEVEAINA
;
A
#
# COMPACT_ATOMS: atom_id res chain seq x y z
N MET A 1 -17.30 -21.15 -1.38
CA MET A 1 -16.02 -20.50 -1.06
C MET A 1 -15.41 -20.11 -2.39
N GLU A 2 -15.20 -18.82 -2.62
CA GLU A 2 -14.48 -18.38 -3.81
C GLU A 2 -13.05 -18.88 -3.74
N VAL A 3 -12.52 -19.28 -4.90
CA VAL A 3 -11.12 -19.66 -5.04
C VAL A 3 -10.29 -18.37 -4.90
N PRO A 4 -9.23 -18.37 -4.08
CA PRO A 4 -8.35 -17.22 -3.98
C PRO A 4 -7.79 -16.84 -5.36
N ILE A 5 -7.92 -15.57 -5.71
CA ILE A 5 -7.38 -15.03 -6.96
C ILE A 5 -5.86 -15.00 -6.81
N LEU A 6 -5.14 -15.51 -7.82
CA LEU A 6 -3.69 -15.35 -7.86
C LEU A 6 -3.37 -13.86 -7.93
N LYS A 7 -2.38 -13.43 -7.14
CA LYS A 7 -1.86 -12.07 -7.19
C LYS A 7 -1.64 -11.66 -8.66
N PRO A 8 -2.10 -10.48 -9.13
CA PRO A 8 -1.97 -10.09 -10.53
C PRO A 8 -0.53 -9.69 -10.89
N ASP A 9 -0.23 -9.72 -12.20
CA ASP A 9 0.97 -9.10 -12.76
C ASP A 9 0.70 -7.59 -12.90
N LEU A 10 0.99 -6.85 -11.83
CA LEU A 10 0.64 -5.45 -11.71
C LEU A 10 1.89 -4.61 -11.48
N VAL A 11 2.17 -3.69 -12.41
CA VAL A 11 3.27 -2.72 -12.29
C VAL A 11 2.67 -1.35 -11.98
N LEU A 12 3.11 -0.78 -10.86
CA LEU A 12 2.69 0.54 -10.37
C LEU A 12 3.89 1.48 -10.31
N THR A 13 3.67 2.70 -9.81
CA THR A 13 4.70 3.69 -9.53
C THR A 13 4.70 4.01 -8.04
N ASP A 14 5.86 3.99 -7.40
CA ASP A 14 5.99 4.39 -6.00
C ASP A 14 5.96 5.93 -5.82
N THR A 15 6.07 6.39 -4.58
CA THR A 15 6.11 7.84 -4.28
C THR A 15 7.40 8.54 -4.69
N GLU A 16 8.43 7.80 -5.11
CA GLU A 16 9.71 8.33 -5.61
C GLU A 16 9.75 8.39 -7.15
N GLY A 17 8.74 7.82 -7.83
CA GLY A 17 8.64 7.78 -9.28
C GLY A 17 9.23 6.52 -9.90
N ASN A 18 9.64 5.53 -9.11
CA ASN A 18 10.15 4.27 -9.63
C ASN A 18 9.00 3.32 -10.00
N PHE A 19 9.22 2.50 -11.03
CA PHE A 19 8.32 1.39 -11.31
C PHE A 19 8.42 0.33 -10.22
N TYR A 20 7.27 -0.20 -9.82
CA TYR A 20 7.14 -1.19 -8.77
C TYR A 20 6.34 -2.38 -9.29
N ASP A 21 7.01 -3.50 -9.54
CA ASP A 21 6.35 -4.77 -9.86
C ASP A 21 5.78 -5.38 -8.58
N LEU A 22 4.46 -5.27 -8.41
CA LEU A 22 3.80 -5.67 -7.18
C LEU A 22 4.03 -7.16 -6.87
N ARG A 23 4.15 -8.04 -7.87
CA ARG A 23 4.40 -9.47 -7.61
C ARG A 23 5.84 -9.67 -7.20
N ALA A 24 6.78 -9.27 -8.04
CA ALA A 24 8.21 -9.54 -7.84
C ALA A 24 8.73 -8.89 -6.56
N GLU A 25 8.38 -7.63 -6.30
CA GLU A 25 8.87 -6.86 -5.15
C GLU A 25 8.33 -7.37 -3.80
N THR A 26 7.34 -8.24 -3.82
CA THR A 26 6.73 -8.81 -2.60
C THR A 26 6.96 -10.31 -2.45
N ASP A 27 7.70 -10.92 -3.37
CA ASP A 27 7.97 -12.35 -3.29
C ASP A 27 8.71 -12.68 -2.00
N GLY A 28 8.25 -13.71 -1.30
CA GLY A 28 8.77 -14.07 0.03
C GLY A 28 8.35 -13.16 1.20
N TYR A 29 7.58 -12.09 0.96
CA TYR A 29 7.07 -11.21 2.02
C TYR A 29 5.57 -11.43 2.27
N LEU A 30 5.16 -11.39 3.54
CA LEU A 30 3.75 -11.23 3.87
C LEU A 30 3.31 -9.80 3.52
N SER A 31 2.51 -9.65 2.48
CA SER A 31 2.09 -8.35 1.97
C SER A 31 0.64 -8.04 2.36
N LEU A 32 0.46 -6.93 3.08
CA LEU A 32 -0.85 -6.34 3.36
C LEU A 32 -1.08 -5.22 2.36
N VAL A 33 -1.90 -5.49 1.34
CA VAL A 33 -2.26 -4.52 0.31
C VAL A 33 -3.61 -3.90 0.65
N PHE A 34 -3.65 -2.57 0.76
CA PHE A 34 -4.86 -1.81 1.00
C PHE A 34 -5.11 -0.85 -0.17
N PHE A 35 -6.29 -0.94 -0.77
CA PHE A 35 -6.73 -0.03 -1.83
C PHE A 35 -7.58 1.08 -1.24
N GLY A 36 -7.22 2.34 -1.47
CA GLY A 36 -7.94 3.49 -0.92
C GLY A 36 -7.48 4.81 -1.52
N TYR A 37 -7.87 5.92 -0.91
CA TYR A 37 -7.44 7.25 -1.34
C TYR A 37 -7.28 8.18 -0.13
N THR A 38 -6.36 9.15 -0.22
CA THR A 38 -5.97 9.97 0.96
C THR A 38 -7.08 10.89 1.44
N ASN A 39 -8.05 11.21 0.58
CA ASN A 39 -9.18 12.08 0.89
C ASN A 39 -10.41 11.32 1.44
N CYS A 40 -10.26 10.05 1.81
CA CYS A 40 -11.35 9.27 2.38
C CYS A 40 -11.67 9.80 3.80
N PRO A 41 -12.91 10.25 4.06
CA PRO A 41 -13.21 11.00 5.29
C PRO A 41 -13.20 10.14 6.56
N ASP A 42 -13.42 8.82 6.45
CA ASP A 42 -13.66 7.98 7.63
C ASP A 42 -12.74 6.75 7.71
N VAL A 43 -12.87 5.81 6.77
CA VAL A 43 -12.33 4.45 6.97
C VAL A 43 -10.83 4.34 6.73
N CYS A 44 -10.27 5.00 5.70
CA CYS A 44 -8.85 4.85 5.37
C CYS A 44 -7.92 5.32 6.51
N PRO A 45 -8.15 6.48 7.16
CA PRO A 45 -7.33 6.91 8.29
C PRO A 45 -7.36 5.94 9.48
N VAL A 46 -8.54 5.40 9.79
CA VAL A 46 -8.74 4.46 10.91
C VAL A 46 -8.01 3.14 10.62
N HIS A 47 -8.11 2.63 9.39
CA HIS A 47 -7.41 1.40 9.00
C HIS A 47 -5.89 1.57 9.06
N MET A 48 -5.33 2.67 8.55
CA MET A 48 -3.88 2.89 8.57
C MET A 48 -3.35 3.11 9.98
N ALA A 49 -4.08 3.83 10.85
CA ALA A 49 -3.71 3.96 12.25
C ALA A 49 -3.73 2.62 12.99
N THR A 50 -4.74 1.79 12.72
CA THR A 50 -4.83 0.44 13.30
C THR A 50 -3.66 -0.43 12.85
N LEU A 51 -3.35 -0.42 11.54
CA LEU A 51 -2.20 -1.16 11.02
C LEU A 51 -0.89 -0.68 11.62
N ALA A 52 -0.67 0.63 11.75
CA ALA A 52 0.54 1.18 12.37
C ALA A 52 0.69 0.72 13.83
N GLY A 53 -0.39 0.80 14.63
CA GLY A 53 -0.38 0.35 16.02
C GLY A 53 -0.04 -1.14 16.15
N VAL A 54 -0.69 -2.00 15.35
CA VAL A 54 -0.38 -3.44 15.33
C VAL A 54 1.04 -3.70 14.84
N PHE A 55 1.47 -3.00 13.79
CA PHE A 55 2.80 -3.18 13.21
C PHE A 55 3.90 -2.89 14.24
N ASP A 56 3.77 -1.84 15.05
CA ASP A 56 4.76 -1.49 16.08
C ASP A 56 4.83 -2.49 17.24
N GLU A 57 3.75 -3.23 17.51
CA GLU A 57 3.72 -4.29 18.52
C GLU A 57 4.38 -5.59 18.06
N LEU A 58 4.61 -5.77 16.75
CA LEU A 58 5.24 -6.96 16.20
C LEU A 58 6.73 -7.04 16.53
N ALA A 59 7.20 -8.26 16.76
CA ALA A 59 8.62 -8.56 16.88
C ALA A 59 9.36 -8.10 15.60
N PRO A 60 10.60 -7.56 15.71
CA PRO A 60 11.36 -7.06 14.57
C PRO A 60 11.45 -8.05 13.41
N GLU A 61 11.66 -9.34 13.70
CA GLU A 61 11.80 -10.39 12.69
C GLU A 61 10.51 -10.58 11.88
N VAL A 62 9.35 -10.35 12.50
CA VAL A 62 8.05 -10.41 11.83
C VAL A 62 7.83 -9.16 11.00
N ARG A 63 8.17 -7.98 11.53
CA ARG A 63 8.08 -6.72 10.77
C ARG A 63 8.94 -6.73 9.52
N ASP A 64 10.16 -7.22 9.62
CA ASP A 64 11.12 -7.28 8.51
C ASP A 64 10.67 -8.24 7.39
N ALA A 65 9.82 -9.22 7.72
CA ALA A 65 9.20 -10.14 6.78
C ALA A 65 7.84 -9.66 6.21
N MET A 66 7.40 -8.44 6.57
CA MET A 66 6.11 -7.89 6.19
C MET A 66 6.24 -6.62 5.34
N LYS A 67 5.31 -6.42 4.40
CA LYS A 67 5.15 -5.18 3.63
C LYS A 67 3.73 -4.67 3.75
N VAL A 68 3.57 -3.43 4.21
CA VAL A 68 2.27 -2.72 4.19
C VAL A 68 2.27 -1.78 2.99
N ILE A 69 1.35 -2.02 2.07
CA ILE A 69 1.28 -1.37 0.76
C ILE A 69 -0.07 -0.70 0.63
N PHE A 70 -0.07 0.61 0.44
CA PHE A 70 -1.26 1.39 0.11
C PHE A 70 -1.27 1.68 -1.39
N VAL A 71 -2.26 1.17 -2.11
CA VAL A 71 -2.48 1.47 -3.53
C VAL A 71 -3.56 2.52 -3.64
N SER A 72 -3.21 3.70 -4.17
CA SER A 72 -4.19 4.77 -4.38
C SER A 72 -5.17 4.40 -5.49
N THR A 73 -6.46 4.59 -5.25
CA THR A 73 -7.55 4.49 -6.23
C THR A 73 -7.97 5.86 -6.79
N ASP A 74 -7.33 6.95 -6.38
CA ASP A 74 -7.55 8.32 -6.87
C ASP A 74 -6.20 8.97 -7.28
N PRO A 75 -5.53 8.43 -8.33
CA PRO A 75 -4.18 8.85 -8.71
C PRO A 75 -4.13 10.31 -9.19
N GLU A 76 -5.22 10.90 -9.65
CA GLU A 76 -5.25 12.31 -10.05
C GLU A 76 -5.07 13.25 -8.85
N ARG A 77 -5.58 12.87 -7.67
CA ARG A 77 -5.52 13.72 -6.46
C ARG A 77 -4.41 13.32 -5.48
N ASP A 78 -4.09 12.04 -5.39
CA ASP A 78 -3.16 11.50 -4.40
C ASP A 78 -1.69 11.63 -4.82
N THR A 79 -1.22 12.81 -5.23
CA THR A 79 0.14 13.04 -5.79
C THR A 79 1.25 12.32 -4.99
N PRO A 80 2.38 11.95 -5.60
CA PRO A 80 3.46 11.24 -4.90
C PRO A 80 3.83 11.88 -3.55
N ASP A 81 4.00 13.21 -3.53
CA ASP A 81 4.30 13.97 -2.31
C ASP A 81 3.18 13.88 -1.27
N ARG A 82 1.92 14.04 -1.70
CA ARG A 82 0.75 13.97 -0.81
C ARG A 82 0.61 12.58 -0.22
N LEU A 83 0.75 11.54 -1.04
CA LEU A 83 0.66 10.16 -0.60
C LEU A 83 1.78 9.83 0.38
N ARG A 84 3.03 10.24 0.08
CA ARG A 84 4.17 10.05 0.98
C ARG A 84 3.96 10.75 2.31
N GLN A 85 3.51 12.01 2.29
CA GLN A 85 3.23 12.79 3.49
C GLN A 85 2.13 12.13 4.33
N TRP A 86 1.04 11.72 3.69
CA TRP A 86 -0.10 11.10 4.35
C TRP A 86 0.29 9.77 5.03
N LEU A 87 0.99 8.88 4.32
CA LEU A 87 1.48 7.61 4.89
C LEU A 87 2.51 7.82 6.00
N GLY A 88 3.36 8.84 5.86
CA GLY A 88 4.39 9.18 6.85
C GLY A 88 3.82 9.59 8.21
N ALA A 89 2.56 10.03 8.27
CA ALA A 89 1.87 10.29 9.53
C ALA A 89 1.51 9.02 10.31
N TYR A 90 1.50 7.85 9.65
CA TYR A 90 1.17 6.56 10.27
C TYR A 90 2.42 5.74 10.56
N HIS A 91 3.23 5.45 9.53
CA HIS A 91 4.47 4.70 9.71
C HIS A 91 5.44 4.96 8.54
N PRO A 92 6.74 5.20 8.80
CA PRO A 92 7.68 5.57 7.75
C PRO A 92 7.96 4.47 6.74
N SER A 93 7.77 3.18 7.09
CA SER A 93 7.99 2.03 6.19
C SER A 93 6.80 1.70 5.29
N PHE A 94 5.65 2.34 5.46
CA PHE A 94 4.48 2.03 4.63
C PHE A 94 4.70 2.55 3.21
N LEU A 95 4.50 1.66 2.23
CA LEU A 95 4.73 1.94 0.82
C LEU A 95 3.47 2.52 0.18
N GLY A 96 3.60 3.65 -0.50
CA GLY A 96 2.53 4.23 -1.32
C GLY A 96 2.76 3.91 -2.79
N LEU A 97 1.76 3.34 -3.45
CA LEU A 97 1.76 3.04 -4.88
C LEU A 97 0.63 3.77 -5.59
N ARG A 98 0.90 4.17 -6.84
CA ARG A 98 0.00 4.85 -7.76
C ARG A 98 0.05 4.15 -9.12
N GLY A 99 -1.00 4.24 -9.90
CA GLY A 99 -1.04 3.72 -11.28
C GLY A 99 -2.17 4.36 -12.05
N GLU A 100 -2.25 4.08 -13.35
CA GLU A 100 -3.42 4.44 -14.15
C GLU A 100 -4.65 3.69 -13.64
N VAL A 101 -5.83 4.31 -13.75
CA VAL A 101 -7.10 3.76 -13.22
C VAL A 101 -7.41 2.40 -13.83
N GLU A 102 -7.07 2.20 -15.11
CA GLU A 102 -7.20 0.92 -15.81
C GLU A 102 -6.32 -0.18 -15.22
N ALA A 103 -5.11 0.15 -14.75
CA ALA A 103 -4.22 -0.81 -14.12
C ALA A 103 -4.71 -1.22 -12.73
N ILE A 104 -5.37 -0.31 -12.00
CA ILE A 104 -5.89 -0.56 -10.65
C ILE A 104 -7.20 -1.38 -10.67
N ASN A 105 -8.01 -1.23 -11.71
CA ASN A 105 -9.32 -1.90 -11.84
C ASN A 105 -9.26 -3.23 -12.64
N ALA A 106 -8.07 -3.71 -12.99
CA ALA A 106 -7.86 -4.90 -13.80
C ALA A 106 -8.09 -6.22 -13.02
#